data_AF-A0A6G0WH65-F1
#
_entry.id   AF-A0A6G0WH65-F1
#
_cell.length_a   1.000
_cell.length_b   1.000
_cell.length_c   1.000
_cell.angle_alpha   90.00
_cell.angle_beta   90.00
_cell.angle_gamma   90.00
#
_symmetry.space_group_name_H-M   'P 1'
#
loop_
_entity.id
_entity.type
_entity.pdbx_description
1 polymer ?
#
loop_
_entity_poly.entity_id
_entity_poly.type
_entity_poly.pdbx_seq_one_letter_code
_entity_poly.pdbx_strand_id
1 'polypeptide(L)'
;MFSSLMTPDCNFYQYIFELDIIFTNQFPTLAPPPKVGQKFKILMLNVYFEHPCEQFPHDYLLNLYIRFRIYITLTRTNRNLQIRRMKNRKLQILCNL
;
A
#
# COMPACT_ATOMS: atom_id res chain seq x y z
N MET A 1 7.43 21.79 -14.10
CA MET A 1 6.11 22.41 -13.87
C MET A 1 5.22 21.33 -13.25
N PHE A 2 4.94 21.40 -11.94
CA PHE A 2 4.06 20.46 -11.22
C PHE A 2 2.74 21.14 -10.80
N SER A 3 2.29 22.14 -11.56
CA SER A 3 1.18 23.02 -11.18
C SER A 3 -0.22 22.44 -11.44
N SER A 4 -0.34 21.21 -11.94
CA SER A 4 -1.63 20.53 -12.16
C SER A 4 -1.99 19.50 -11.09
N LEU A 5 -1.11 19.25 -10.13
CA LEU A 5 -1.39 18.34 -9.02
C LEU A 5 -2.15 19.10 -7.94
N MET A 6 -3.42 18.74 -7.75
CA MET A 6 -4.23 19.23 -6.65
C MET A 6 -3.76 18.58 -5.35
N THR A 7 -3.38 19.41 -4.38
CA THR A 7 -3.16 18.95 -3.02
C THR A 7 -4.52 18.58 -2.41
N PRO A 8 -4.69 17.35 -1.88
CA PRO A 8 -5.93 17.00 -1.20
C PRO A 8 -6.16 17.87 0.04
N ASP A 9 -7.41 17.90 0.52
CA ASP A 9 -7.70 18.58 1.77
C ASP A 9 -7.00 17.89 2.96
N CYS A 10 -6.81 18.63 4.05
CA CYS A 10 -6.08 18.17 5.22
C CYS A 10 -6.73 16.94 5.88
N ASN A 11 -8.07 16.87 5.93
CA ASN A 11 -8.80 15.77 6.55
C ASN A 11 -8.65 14.50 5.71
N PHE A 12 -8.78 14.60 4.38
CA PHE A 12 -8.53 13.45 3.51
C PHE A 12 -7.08 12.99 3.58
N TYR A 13 -6.12 13.91 3.60
CA TYR A 13 -4.71 13.57 3.79
C TYR A 13 -4.49 12.80 5.10
N GLN A 14 -5.02 13.31 6.22
CA GLN A 14 -4.92 12.68 7.53
C GLN A 14 -5.54 11.28 7.53
N TYR A 15 -6.72 11.12 6.91
CA TYR A 15 -7.35 9.81 6.74
C TYR A 15 -6.44 8.82 6.01
N ILE A 16 -5.90 9.20 4.85
CA ILE A 16 -5.00 8.34 4.07
C ILE A 16 -3.71 8.02 4.86
N PHE A 17 -3.20 8.97 5.64
CA PHE A 17 -2.02 8.80 6.48
C PHE A 17 -2.26 7.77 7.59
N GLU A 18 -3.40 7.81 8.27
CA GLU A 18 -3.76 6.83 9.30
C GLU A 18 -3.95 5.42 8.72
N LEU A 19 -4.59 5.32 7.55
CA LEU A 19 -4.66 4.06 6.81
C LEU A 19 -3.26 3.52 6.49
N ASP A 20 -2.30 4.40 6.16
CA ASP A 20 -0.92 4.01 5.85
C ASP A 20 -0.16 3.48 7.06
N ILE A 21 -0.34 4.11 8.21
CA ILE A 21 0.22 3.63 9.48
C ILE A 21 -0.29 2.21 9.75
N ILE A 22 -1.60 1.98 9.66
CA ILE A 22 -2.19 0.64 9.87
C ILE A 22 -1.63 -0.35 8.85
N PHE A 23 -1.60 0.01 7.57
CA PHE A 23 -1.09 -0.85 6.51
C PHE A 23 0.35 -1.27 6.79
N THR A 24 1.24 -0.28 7.00
CA THR A 24 2.68 -0.49 7.16
C THR A 24 2.99 -1.35 8.37
N ASN A 25 2.32 -1.10 9.50
CA ASN A 25 2.55 -1.85 10.74
C ASN A 25 2.05 -3.29 10.67
N GLN A 26 0.96 -3.55 9.94
CA GLN A 26 0.29 -4.85 9.95
C GLN A 26 0.61 -5.72 8.73
N PHE A 27 1.14 -5.16 7.64
CA PHE A 27 1.40 -5.89 6.40
C PHE A 27 2.30 -7.12 6.55
N PRO A 28 3.43 -7.09 7.28
CA PRO A 28 4.26 -8.28 7.45
C PRO A 28 3.51 -9.47 8.07
N THR A 29 2.59 -9.18 8.99
CA THR A 29 1.81 -10.17 9.74
C THR A 29 0.58 -10.64 8.96
N LEU A 30 -0.08 -9.74 8.23
CA LEU A 30 -1.35 -10.00 7.54
C LEU A 30 -1.18 -10.47 6.10
N ALA A 31 -0.01 -10.27 5.48
CA ALA A 31 0.22 -10.67 4.10
C ALA A 31 0.25 -12.20 3.88
N PRO A 32 0.85 -13.04 4.75
CA PRO A 32 0.90 -14.48 4.52
C PRO A 32 -0.48 -15.19 4.56
N PRO A 33 -1.38 -14.88 5.51
CA PRO A 33 -2.68 -15.54 5.57
C PRO A 33 -3.62 -15.19 4.40
N PRO A 34 -4.59 -16.08 4.08
CA PRO A 34 -5.62 -15.77 3.09
C PRO A 34 -6.53 -14.62 3.56
N LYS A 35 -7.26 -14.04 2.60
CA LYS A 35 -8.23 -12.95 2.82
C LYS A 35 -7.60 -11.66 3.38
N VAL A 36 -6.34 -11.40 3.05
CA VAL A 36 -5.58 -10.19 3.48
C VAL A 36 -6.37 -8.88 3.32
N GLY A 37 -7.07 -8.70 2.19
CA GLY A 37 -7.85 -7.48 1.95
C GLY A 37 -9.03 -7.32 2.93
N GLN A 38 -9.70 -8.41 3.30
CA GLN A 38 -10.78 -8.37 4.29
C GLN A 38 -10.25 -8.06 5.69
N LYS A 39 -9.09 -8.63 6.05
CA LYS A 39 -8.45 -8.36 7.35
C LYS A 39 -8.05 -6.89 7.48
N PHE A 40 -7.47 -6.30 6.43
CA PHE A 40 -7.18 -4.88 6.41
C PHE A 40 -8.44 -4.02 6.48
N LYS A 41 -9.48 -4.39 5.73
CA LYS A 41 -10.75 -3.68 5.77
C LYS A 41 -11.30 -3.61 7.20
N ILE A 42 -11.34 -4.74 7.92
CA ILE A 42 -11.82 -4.78 9.31
C ILE A 42 -11.01 -3.84 10.22
N LEU A 43 -9.68 -3.82 10.10
CA LEU A 43 -8.84 -2.95 10.91
C LEU A 43 -9.02 -1.46 10.58
N MET A 44 -9.23 -1.15 9.31
CA MET A 44 -9.31 0.22 8.80
C MET A 44 -10.70 0.84 8.89
N LEU A 45 -11.75 0.04 9.09
CA LEU A 45 -13.13 0.54 9.30
C LEU A 45 -13.25 1.47 10.51
N ASN A 46 -12.33 1.38 11.48
CA ASN A 46 -12.33 2.21 12.68
C ASN A 46 -11.66 3.59 12.47
N VAL A 47 -11.06 3.83 11.30
CA VAL A 47 -10.46 5.13 10.99
C VAL A 47 -11.56 6.10 10.61
N TYR A 48 -11.73 7.15 11.41
CA TYR A 48 -12.76 8.16 11.19
C TYR A 48 -12.41 9.03 9.98
N PHE A 49 -13.38 9.22 9.09
CA PHE A 49 -13.29 10.18 8.00
C PHE A 49 -14.67 10.70 7.64
N GLU A 50 -14.82 12.01 7.71
CA GLU A 50 -16.03 12.72 7.36
C GLU A 50 -15.80 13.49 6.07
N HIS A 51 -16.62 13.21 5.06
CA HIS A 51 -16.56 13.89 3.77
C HIS A 51 -17.76 14.84 3.66
N PRO A 52 -17.61 16.05 3.10
CA PRO A 52 -18.71 17.02 2.97
C PRO A 52 -19.87 16.56 2.07
N CYS A 53 -19.66 15.51 1.29
CA CYS A 53 -20.71 14.83 0.51
C CYS A 53 -21.22 13.62 1.29
N GLU A 54 -22.50 13.64 1.66
CA GLU A 54 -23.17 12.56 2.40
C GLU A 54 -23.19 11.23 1.65
N GLN A 55 -23.21 11.27 0.31
CA GLN A 55 -23.20 10.10 -0.56
C GLN A 55 -21.79 9.66 -0.94
N PHE A 56 -20.76 10.18 -0.25
CA PHE A 56 -19.39 9.82 -0.55
C PHE A 56 -19.17 8.31 -0.34
N PRO A 57 -18.59 7.59 -1.32
CA PRO A 57 -18.51 6.14 -1.27
C PRO A 57 -17.31 5.69 -0.43
N HIS A 58 -17.40 5.86 0.90
CA HIS A 58 -16.33 5.52 1.85
C HIS A 58 -15.83 4.07 1.70
N ASP A 59 -16.76 3.12 1.56
CA ASP A 59 -16.39 1.70 1.41
C ASP A 59 -15.62 1.45 0.10
N TYR A 60 -16.01 2.12 -0.98
CA TYR A 60 -15.30 2.03 -2.25
C TYR A 60 -13.88 2.58 -2.12
N LEU A 61 -13.72 3.77 -1.52
CA LEU A 61 -12.41 4.39 -1.29
C LEU A 61 -11.51 3.46 -0.47
N LEU A 62 -12.03 2.90 0.62
CA LEU A 62 -11.27 2.01 1.49
C LEU A 62 -10.83 0.73 0.75
N ASN A 63 -11.76 0.10 0.02
CA ASN A 63 -11.45 -1.08 -0.79
C ASN A 63 -10.42 -0.78 -1.89
N LEU A 64 -10.50 0.41 -2.52
CA LEU A 64 -9.56 0.87 -3.53
C LEU A 64 -8.17 1.06 -2.93
N TYR A 65 -8.08 1.77 -1.80
CA TYR A 65 -6.85 1.99 -1.07
C TYR A 65 -6.15 0.66 -0.75
N ILE A 66 -6.87 -0.29 -0.14
CA ILE A 66 -6.30 -1.60 0.25
C ILE A 66 -5.71 -2.32 -0.97
N ARG A 67 -6.48 -2.42 -2.07
CA ARG A 67 -6.01 -3.08 -3.30
C ARG A 67 -4.77 -2.40 -3.87
N PHE A 68 -4.81 -1.07 -3.94
CA PHE A 68 -3.70 -0.28 -4.46
C PHE A 68 -2.43 -0.48 -3.63
N ARG A 69 -2.54 -0.40 -2.29
CA ARG A 69 -1.39 -0.58 -1.39
C ARG A 69 -0.80 -1.97 -1.46
N ILE A 70 -1.62 -3.02 -1.50
CA ILE A 70 -1.13 -4.40 -1.68
C ILE A 70 -0.38 -4.51 -3.01
N TYR A 71 -0.96 -4.03 -4.11
CA TYR A 71 -0.34 -4.08 -5.43
C TYR A 71 1.00 -3.36 -5.48
N ILE A 72 1.07 -2.13 -4.97
CA ILE A 72 2.31 -1.33 -4.96
C ILE A 72 3.38 -2.00 -4.10
N THR A 73 3.03 -2.50 -2.92
CA THR A 73 3.98 -3.19 -2.04
C THR A 73 4.52 -4.44 -2.70
N LEU A 74 3.67 -5.29 -3.26
CA LEU A 74 4.11 -6.49 -3.98
C LEU A 74 4.96 -6.16 -5.19
N THR A 75 4.58 -5.15 -5.98
CA THR A 75 5.35 -4.70 -7.15
C THR A 75 6.75 -4.23 -6.75
N ARG A 76 6.86 -3.43 -5.68
CA ARG A 76 8.16 -2.97 -5.15
C ARG A 76 8.99 -4.12 -4.62
N THR A 77 8.40 -5.02 -3.84
CA THR A 77 9.07 -6.20 -3.28
C THR A 77 9.59 -7.11 -4.40
N ASN A 78 8.78 -7.40 -5.40
CA ASN A 78 9.15 -8.23 -6.55
C ASN A 78 10.31 -7.62 -7.35
N ARG A 79 10.26 -6.31 -7.62
CA ARG A 79 11.38 -5.59 -8.27
C ARG A 79 12.66 -5.69 -7.45
N ASN A 80 12.59 -5.48 -6.14
CA ASN A 80 13.75 -5.60 -5.25
C ASN A 80 14.35 -7.00 -5.24
N LEU A 81 13.51 -8.04 -5.25
CA LEU A 81 13.95 -9.43 -5.34
C LEU A 81 14.62 -9.74 -6.69
N GLN A 82 14.09 -9.24 -7.80
CA GLN A 82 14.69 -9.38 -9.12
C GLN A 82 16.06 -8.72 -9.22
N ILE A 83 16.20 -7.48 -8.71
CA ILE A 83 17.49 -6.76 -8.68
C ILE A 83 18.53 -7.55 -7.88
N ARG A 84 18.15 -8.07 -6.70
CA ARG A 84 19.05 -8.90 -5.87
C ARG A 84 19.49 -10.17 -6.61
N ARG A 85 18.57 -10.86 -7.29
CA ARG A 85 18.88 -12.04 -8.11
C ARG A 85 19.88 -11.74 -9.22
N MET A 86 19.77 -10.59 -9.89
CA MET A 86 20.72 -10.17 -10.93
C MET A 86 22.11 -9.85 -10.37
N LYS A 87 22.22 -9.21 -9.21
CA LYS A 87 23.51 -8.94 -8.55
C LYS A 87 24.23 -10.25 -8.19
N ASN A 88 23.50 -11.21 -7.63
CA ASN A 88 24.06 -12.51 -7.25
C ASN A 88 24.50 -13.34 -8.47
N ARG A 89 23.79 -13.25 -9.61
CA ARG A 89 24.21 -13.91 -10.86
C ARG A 89 25.59 -13.45 -11.33
N LYS A 90 25.90 -12.14 -11.25
CA LYS A 90 27.22 -11.63 -11.61
C LYS A 90 28.32 -12.19 -10.71
N LEU A 91 28.06 -12.28 -9.40
CA LEU A 91 28.98 -12.90 -8.44
C LEU A 91 29.17 -14.41 -8.73
N GLN A 92 28.10 -15.14 -9.04
CA GLN A 92 28.19 -16.55 -9.41
C GLN A 92 29.02 -16.80 -10.68
N ILE A 93 28.94 -15.90 -11.68
CA ILE A 93 29.78 -16.00 -12.88
C ILE A 93 31.25 -15.71 -12.55
N LEU A 94 31.53 -14.70 -11.73
CA LEU A 94 32.88 -14.34 -11.31
C LEU A 94 33.55 -15.41 -10.44
N CYS A 95 32.79 -16.12 -9.58
CA CYS A 95 33.32 -17.21 -8.77
C CYS A 95 33.60 -18.50 -9.56
N ASN A 96 33.11 -18.60 -10.80
CA ASN A 96 33.29 -19.76 -11.68
C ASN A 96 34.25 -19.48 -12.85
N LEU A 97 34.92 -18.31 -12.84
CA LEU A 97 36.07 -17.96 -13.67
C LEU A 97 37.35 -18.14 -12.85
#